data_AF-A0ABD3SAS3-F1
#
_entry.id   AF-A0ABD3SAS3-F1
#
_cell.length_a   1.000
_cell.length_b   1.000
_cell.length_c   1.000
_cell.angle_alpha   90.00
_cell.angle_beta   90.00
_cell.angle_gamma   90.00
#
_symmetry.space_group_name_H-M   'P 1'
#
loop_
_entity.id
_entity.type
_entity.pdbx_description
1 polymer ?
#
loop_
_entity_poly.entity_id
_entity_poly.type
_entity_poly.pdbx_seq_one_letter_code
_entity_poly.pdbx_strand_id
1 'polypeptide(L)'
;MKKGRDWFLKTLRRTFINLHRHKPSVPKMDPAERFCYNPTLRWNPQVEDYLVKAYGGQHFSRISNALTRPSCYSCIRVNTLSSTSDTVIKKLLSTLQERGWQNNIAEGANARHHSDDLAEASLENDGPSLLPSVSIQDCYISKCEISSLDSVLFIKGSGPHTIDYGVKEDKPSKEVVVSRKCAEAVLRGAQVYVPGVLACSAHVEKGEPVAVSVAVEQAGADGGWGVGFTRGTVLQGSETDPYYSERSGLYIGQGTAMMSRAGLFRVSEGLAVDMTSRVFKLPSFHKLLEGEIFLQNLPSIITAHALDPQEGEKILDMCAAPGGKTTAIAILMKDKGEVIAVDRSHNKVHLLNLTGA
;
A
#
# COMPACT_ATOMS: atom_id res chain seq x y z
N MET A 1 -46.89 51.70 -7.80
CA MET A 1 -46.14 50.61 -7.13
C MET A 1 -46.80 49.26 -7.40
N LYS A 2 -46.58 48.66 -8.58
CA LYS A 2 -47.22 47.40 -9.02
C LYS A 2 -46.38 46.71 -10.14
N LYS A 3 -45.06 46.64 -9.98
CA LYS A 3 -44.15 45.98 -10.96
C LYS A 3 -42.96 45.26 -10.29
N GLY A 4 -43.18 44.64 -9.12
CA GLY A 4 -42.12 43.94 -8.38
C GLY A 4 -42.48 42.58 -7.78
N ARG A 5 -43.69 42.05 -8.04
CA ARG A 5 -44.17 40.79 -7.42
C ARG A 5 -44.45 39.64 -8.38
N ASP A 6 -44.51 39.87 -9.69
CA ASP A 6 -44.77 38.81 -10.69
C ASP A 6 -43.52 38.14 -11.26
N TRP A 7 -42.33 38.66 -10.96
CA TRP A 7 -41.07 38.03 -11.40
C TRP A 7 -40.61 36.88 -10.48
N PHE A 8 -41.10 36.84 -9.24
CA PHE A 8 -40.65 35.87 -8.23
C PHE A 8 -41.41 34.52 -8.27
N LEU A 9 -42.53 34.44 -9.00
CA LEU A 9 -43.35 33.22 -9.09
C LEU A 9 -43.24 32.49 -10.45
N LYS A 10 -42.46 33.02 -11.42
CA LYS A 10 -42.22 32.38 -12.73
C LYS A 10 -40.88 31.65 -12.86
N THR A 11 -40.01 31.72 -11.86
CA THR A 11 -38.69 31.05 -11.88
C THR A 11 -38.65 29.73 -11.10
N LEU A 12 -39.81 29.27 -10.60
CA LEU A 12 -39.97 28.02 -9.84
C LEU A 12 -40.71 26.90 -10.60
N ARG A 13 -40.94 27.07 -11.91
CA ARG A 13 -41.44 26.03 -12.81
C ARG A 13 -40.57 25.96 -14.06
N ARG A 14 -39.34 25.48 -13.90
CA ARG A 14 -38.60 24.85 -15.00
C ARG A 14 -38.29 23.43 -14.59
N THR A 15 -39.25 22.57 -14.93
CA THR A 15 -39.01 21.23 -15.47
C THR A 15 -37.92 20.42 -14.76
N PHE A 16 -38.32 19.75 -13.67
CA PHE A 16 -37.81 18.42 -13.35
C PHE A 16 -38.19 17.47 -14.51
N ILE A 17 -37.44 17.55 -15.60
CA ILE A 17 -37.40 16.47 -16.57
C ILE A 17 -36.36 15.51 -16.01
N ASN A 18 -36.84 14.36 -15.54
CA ASN A 18 -36.05 13.16 -15.39
C ASN A 18 -35.38 12.87 -16.73
N LEU A 19 -34.17 13.39 -16.95
CA LEU A 19 -33.24 12.72 -17.86
C LEU A 19 -32.82 11.44 -17.13
N HIS A 20 -33.62 10.39 -17.33
CA HIS A 20 -33.08 9.04 -17.37
C HIS A 20 -31.99 9.05 -18.44
N ARG A 21 -30.77 9.43 -18.07
CA ARG A 21 -29.59 8.95 -18.77
C ARG A 21 -29.69 7.44 -18.62
N HIS A 22 -30.12 6.77 -19.70
CA HIS A 22 -29.81 5.37 -19.89
C HIS A 22 -28.30 5.24 -19.71
N LYS A 23 -27.85 4.88 -18.50
CA LYS A 23 -26.58 4.20 -18.36
C LYS A 23 -26.71 2.99 -19.29
N PRO A 24 -25.79 2.77 -20.24
CA PRO A 24 -25.79 1.52 -20.99
C PRO A 24 -25.88 0.40 -19.97
N SER A 25 -26.76 -0.57 -20.20
CA SER A 25 -26.92 -1.72 -19.32
C SER A 25 -25.54 -2.34 -19.15
N VAL A 26 -24.92 -2.08 -18.00
CA VAL A 26 -23.66 -2.70 -17.64
C VAL A 26 -23.97 -4.19 -17.59
N PRO A 27 -23.25 -5.04 -18.35
CA PRO A 27 -23.50 -6.47 -18.34
C PRO A 27 -23.50 -6.95 -16.88
N LYS A 28 -24.43 -7.86 -16.54
CA LYS A 28 -24.47 -8.52 -15.24
C LYS A 28 -23.06 -9.09 -14.99
N MET A 29 -22.36 -8.46 -14.04
CA MET A 29 -20.97 -8.75 -13.76
C MET A 29 -20.93 -9.94 -12.80
N ASP A 30 -20.06 -10.91 -13.05
CA ASP A 30 -19.87 -12.00 -12.11
C ASP A 30 -19.36 -11.42 -10.77
N PRO A 31 -20.01 -11.70 -9.62
CA PRO A 31 -19.50 -11.30 -8.32
C PRO A 31 -18.04 -11.71 -8.08
N ALA A 32 -17.57 -12.80 -8.71
CA ALA A 32 -16.18 -13.24 -8.66
C ALA A 32 -15.20 -12.29 -9.38
N GLU A 33 -15.64 -11.60 -10.43
CA GLU A 33 -14.82 -10.61 -11.15
C GLU A 33 -14.72 -9.27 -10.40
N ARG A 34 -15.67 -8.98 -9.50
CA ARG A 34 -15.66 -7.73 -8.72
C ARG A 34 -14.51 -7.69 -7.73
N PHE A 35 -14.35 -8.75 -6.95
CA PHE A 35 -13.42 -8.82 -5.82
C PHE A 35 -12.00 -9.22 -6.24
N CYS A 36 -11.46 -8.55 -7.25
CA CYS A 36 -10.11 -8.79 -7.73
C CYS A 36 -9.20 -7.56 -7.56
N TYR A 37 -7.91 -7.76 -7.82
CA TYR A 37 -6.91 -6.71 -7.91
C TYR A 37 -6.34 -6.69 -9.33
N ASN A 38 -6.90 -5.82 -10.17
CA ASN A 38 -6.47 -5.61 -11.56
C ASN A 38 -6.41 -4.10 -11.90
N PRO A 39 -5.57 -3.33 -11.20
CA PRO A 39 -5.43 -1.91 -11.44
C PRO A 39 -4.91 -1.62 -12.85
N THR A 40 -5.53 -0.65 -13.52
CA THR A 40 -5.05 -0.08 -14.78
C THR A 40 -4.73 1.39 -14.57
N LEU A 41 -3.50 1.82 -14.90
CA LEU A 41 -3.15 3.23 -14.87
C LEU A 41 -3.77 3.94 -16.07
N ARG A 42 -4.46 5.04 -15.78
CA ARG A 42 -4.96 5.96 -16.79
C ARG A 42 -4.12 7.22 -16.72
N TRP A 43 -3.54 7.59 -17.85
CA TRP A 43 -2.70 8.77 -17.97
C TRP A 43 -3.51 9.92 -18.55
N ASN A 44 -3.10 11.15 -18.24
CA ASN A 44 -3.50 12.27 -19.06
C ASN A 44 -2.92 12.05 -20.48
N PRO A 45 -3.72 12.20 -21.56
CA PRO A 45 -3.25 11.90 -22.92
C PRO A 45 -1.99 12.64 -23.35
N GLN A 46 -1.79 13.89 -22.90
CA GLN A 46 -0.58 14.67 -23.21
C GLN A 46 0.64 14.14 -22.48
N VAL A 47 0.45 13.68 -21.23
CA VAL A 47 1.51 13.04 -20.43
C VAL A 47 1.88 11.69 -21.03
N GLU A 48 0.88 10.91 -21.44
CA GLU A 48 1.08 9.63 -22.11
C GLU A 48 1.87 9.79 -23.40
N ASP A 49 1.45 10.69 -24.29
CA ASP A 49 2.15 10.96 -25.55
C ASP A 49 3.61 11.40 -25.31
N TYR A 50 3.84 12.28 -24.33
CA TYR A 50 5.19 12.69 -23.95
C TYR A 50 6.06 11.50 -23.49
N LEU A 51 5.53 10.65 -22.60
CA LEU A 51 6.29 9.51 -22.06
C LEU A 51 6.48 8.40 -23.09
N VAL A 52 5.50 8.18 -23.98
CA VAL A 52 5.62 7.26 -25.12
C VAL A 52 6.71 7.74 -26.07
N LYS A 53 6.81 9.04 -26.36
CA LYS A 53 7.89 9.60 -27.17
C LYS A 53 9.26 9.49 -26.49
N ALA A 54 9.33 9.70 -25.18
CA ALA A 54 10.60 9.67 -24.43
C ALA A 54 11.16 8.25 -24.25
N TYR A 55 10.31 7.27 -23.94
CA TYR A 55 10.74 5.90 -23.62
C TYR A 55 10.48 4.88 -24.74
N GLY A 56 9.65 5.23 -25.73
CA GLY A 56 9.10 4.30 -26.71
C GLY A 56 7.87 3.56 -26.16
N GLY A 57 6.86 3.32 -27.01
CA GLY A 57 5.56 2.77 -26.59
C GLY A 57 5.64 1.44 -25.85
N GLN A 58 6.47 0.50 -26.31
CA GLN A 58 6.63 -0.80 -25.64
C GLN A 58 7.30 -0.68 -24.26
N HIS A 59 8.34 0.15 -24.13
CA HIS A 59 9.01 0.35 -22.84
C HIS A 59 8.06 1.05 -21.87
N PHE A 60 7.41 2.12 -22.30
CA PHE A 60 6.46 2.87 -21.48
C PHE A 60 5.29 1.99 -21.00
N SER A 61 4.78 1.11 -21.86
CA SER A 61 3.74 0.13 -21.47
C SER A 61 4.23 -0.80 -20.34
N ARG A 62 5.47 -1.29 -20.40
CA ARG A 62 6.06 -2.09 -19.31
C ARG A 62 6.22 -1.29 -18.01
N ILE A 63 6.65 -0.03 -18.09
CA ILE A 63 6.73 0.88 -16.92
C ILE A 63 5.34 1.07 -16.32
N SER A 64 4.33 1.38 -17.14
CA SER A 64 2.95 1.58 -16.69
C SER A 64 2.41 0.32 -15.99
N ASN A 65 2.67 -0.86 -16.54
CA ASN A 65 2.26 -2.12 -15.92
C ASN A 65 3.00 -2.38 -14.60
N ALA A 66 4.29 -2.04 -14.50
CA ALA A 66 5.06 -2.22 -13.28
C ALA A 66 4.58 -1.29 -12.15
N LEU A 67 4.18 -0.05 -12.49
CA LEU A 67 3.68 0.94 -11.54
C LEU A 67 2.33 0.58 -10.91
N THR A 68 1.60 -0.41 -11.45
CA THR A 68 0.31 -0.86 -10.89
C THR A 68 0.48 -1.83 -9.73
N ARG A 69 1.71 -2.23 -9.41
CA ARG A 69 2.04 -3.20 -8.36
C ARG A 69 3.05 -2.61 -7.39
N PRO A 70 2.91 -2.84 -6.07
CA PRO A 70 3.95 -2.49 -5.12
C PRO A 70 5.21 -3.34 -5.36
N SER A 71 6.35 -2.90 -4.81
CA SER A 71 7.52 -3.76 -4.68
C SER A 71 7.17 -4.97 -3.81
N CYS A 72 7.56 -6.17 -4.25
CA CYS A 72 7.46 -7.40 -3.45
C CYS A 72 8.52 -7.46 -2.33
N TYR A 73 9.22 -6.37 -2.05
CA TYR A 73 10.22 -6.27 -1.00
C TYR A 73 10.00 -5.02 -0.16
N SER A 74 10.11 -5.17 1.15
CA SER A 74 10.32 -4.04 2.06
C SER A 74 11.81 -3.77 2.17
N CYS A 75 12.23 -2.55 1.81
CA CYS A 75 13.61 -2.11 1.93
C CYS A 75 13.77 -1.31 3.23
N ILE A 76 14.75 -1.71 4.02
CA ILE A 76 15.02 -1.18 5.36
C ILE A 76 16.46 -0.67 5.37
N ARG A 77 16.64 0.56 5.84
CA ARG A 77 17.95 1.06 6.24
C ARG A 77 18.12 0.87 7.74
N VAL A 78 19.22 0.25 8.14
CA VAL A 78 19.60 0.10 9.55
C VAL A 78 20.28 1.38 10.03
N ASN A 79 19.91 1.83 11.23
CA ASN A 79 20.62 2.90 11.92
C ASN A 79 21.88 2.34 12.58
N THR A 80 23.01 2.46 11.90
CA THR A 80 24.30 1.93 12.38
C THR A 80 24.90 2.72 13.55
N LEU A 81 24.34 3.86 13.93
CA LEU A 81 24.68 4.55 15.18
C LEU A 81 24.08 3.85 16.40
N SER A 82 22.99 3.12 16.19
CA SER A 82 22.21 2.47 17.25
C SER A 82 22.43 0.95 17.31
N SER A 83 22.52 0.28 16.16
CA SER A 83 22.46 -1.18 16.06
C SER A 83 23.21 -1.69 14.83
N THR A 84 23.60 -2.97 14.85
CA THR A 84 24.23 -3.62 13.68
C THR A 84 23.20 -4.37 12.85
N SER A 85 23.47 -4.54 11.54
CA SER A 85 22.58 -5.29 10.64
C SER A 85 22.24 -6.68 11.16
N ASP A 86 23.22 -7.40 11.73
CA ASP A 86 23.00 -8.75 12.27
C ASP A 86 22.13 -8.76 13.53
N THR A 87 22.25 -7.74 14.38
CA THR A 87 21.41 -7.57 15.56
C THR A 87 19.97 -7.27 15.15
N VAL A 88 19.79 -6.36 14.18
CA VAL A 88 18.48 -6.03 13.63
C VAL A 88 17.84 -7.25 12.96
N ILE A 89 18.59 -8.04 12.16
CA ILE A 89 18.08 -9.27 11.54
C ILE A 89 17.55 -10.22 12.62
N LYS A 90 18.32 -10.49 13.69
CA LYS A 90 17.89 -11.37 14.78
C LYS A 90 16.61 -10.89 15.44
N LYS A 91 16.52 -9.60 15.77
CA LYS A 91 15.32 -8.99 16.37
C LYS A 91 14.12 -9.04 15.43
N LEU A 92 14.32 -8.75 14.14
CA LEU A 92 13.26 -8.84 13.13
C LEU A 92 12.74 -10.27 13.02
N LEU A 93 13.62 -11.27 12.95
CA LEU A 93 13.21 -12.68 12.88
C LEU A 93 12.38 -13.08 14.10
N SER A 94 12.83 -12.76 15.33
CA SER A 94 12.10 -13.13 16.54
C SER A 94 10.73 -12.44 16.60
N THR A 95 10.66 -11.12 16.36
CA THR A 95 9.39 -10.39 16.43
C THR A 95 8.42 -10.77 15.31
N LEU A 96 8.91 -11.10 14.11
CA LEU A 96 8.05 -11.56 13.02
C LEU A 96 7.50 -12.96 13.30
N GLN A 97 8.31 -13.85 13.89
CA GLN A 97 7.84 -15.17 14.36
C GLN A 97 6.78 -15.05 15.46
N GLU A 98 6.99 -14.19 16.46
CA GLU A 98 6.01 -13.91 17.52
C GLU A 98 4.68 -13.37 16.98
N ARG A 99 4.74 -12.57 15.91
CA ARG A 99 3.56 -12.03 15.20
C ARG A 99 2.92 -13.05 14.25
N GLY A 100 3.39 -14.29 14.24
CA GLY A 100 2.86 -15.36 13.39
C GLY A 100 3.12 -15.15 11.90
N TRP A 101 4.13 -14.36 11.53
CA TRP A 101 4.49 -14.17 10.13
C TRP A 101 5.14 -15.44 9.57
N GLN A 102 4.41 -16.15 8.70
CA GLN A 102 4.87 -17.34 7.99
C GLN A 102 4.72 -17.09 6.49
N ASN A 103 5.81 -17.19 5.72
CA ASN A 103 5.76 -17.13 4.26
C ASN A 103 5.59 -18.56 3.75
N ASN A 104 4.36 -18.97 3.40
CA ASN A 104 4.13 -20.21 2.67
C ASN A 104 4.62 -20.01 1.22
N ILE A 105 5.91 -20.22 0.97
CA ILE A 105 6.50 -20.15 -0.39
C ILE A 105 6.06 -21.35 -1.25
N ALA A 106 5.42 -22.36 -0.66
CA ALA A 106 5.01 -23.59 -1.34
C ALA A 106 3.89 -23.45 -2.39
N GLU A 107 3.12 -22.35 -2.43
CA GLU A 107 1.99 -22.23 -3.38
C GLU A 107 2.38 -21.74 -4.78
N GLY A 108 3.65 -21.38 -5.03
CA GLY A 108 4.10 -20.84 -6.32
C GLY A 108 4.83 -21.80 -7.26
N ALA A 109 5.18 -23.01 -6.81
CA ALA A 109 6.04 -23.93 -7.56
C ALA A 109 5.29 -25.03 -8.35
N ASN A 110 4.00 -25.24 -8.11
CA ASN A 110 3.24 -26.35 -8.73
C ASN A 110 2.46 -25.98 -10.00
N ALA A 111 2.73 -24.83 -10.61
CA ALA A 111 2.14 -24.45 -11.90
C ALA A 111 3.21 -24.36 -12.99
N ARG A 112 3.80 -25.50 -13.36
CA ARG A 112 4.39 -25.86 -14.67
C ARG A 112 5.26 -27.11 -14.51
N HIS A 113 4.73 -28.26 -14.94
CA HIS A 113 5.39 -29.19 -15.88
C HIS A 113 4.53 -30.45 -16.03
N HIS A 114 3.77 -30.48 -17.14
CA HIS A 114 3.38 -31.72 -17.80
C HIS A 114 4.51 -32.06 -18.76
N SER A 115 5.17 -33.21 -18.56
CA SER A 115 5.57 -34.20 -19.58
C SER A 115 6.76 -35.05 -19.07
N ASP A 116 6.46 -36.33 -18.89
CA ASP A 116 7.23 -37.53 -19.24
C ASP A 116 8.59 -37.88 -18.59
N ASP A 117 8.57 -39.09 -17.99
CA ASP A 117 9.54 -40.18 -18.09
C ASP A 117 10.97 -40.05 -17.51
N LEU A 118 11.22 -40.72 -16.37
CA LEU A 118 12.01 -41.97 -16.26
C LEU A 118 12.41 -42.31 -14.80
N ALA A 119 12.57 -43.61 -14.56
CA ALA A 119 12.72 -44.30 -13.27
C ALA A 119 14.15 -44.36 -12.68
N GLU A 120 14.26 -45.06 -11.53
CA GLU A 120 15.45 -45.52 -10.78
C GLU A 120 16.09 -44.51 -9.78
N ALA A 121 16.60 -44.89 -8.60
CA ALA A 121 16.56 -46.10 -7.79
C ALA A 121 16.99 -45.72 -6.34
N SER A 122 16.44 -46.48 -5.38
CA SER A 122 16.88 -46.77 -4.00
C SER A 122 18.25 -46.30 -3.48
N LEU A 123 18.31 -45.86 -2.21
CA LEU A 123 18.98 -46.56 -1.09
C LEU A 123 18.93 -45.78 0.23
N GLU A 124 18.76 -46.55 1.30
CA GLU A 124 18.65 -46.18 2.72
C GLU A 124 19.98 -45.69 3.33
N ASN A 125 19.91 -44.86 4.38
CA ASN A 125 20.72 -45.05 5.59
C ASN A 125 20.28 -44.14 6.75
N ASP A 126 19.84 -44.78 7.83
CA ASP A 126 19.62 -44.21 9.16
C ASP A 126 20.95 -44.06 9.93
N GLY A 127 21.10 -42.95 10.63
CA GLY A 127 22.16 -42.73 11.63
C GLY A 127 21.83 -41.53 12.53
N PRO A 128 21.93 -41.63 13.87
CA PRO A 128 21.36 -40.66 14.79
C PRO A 128 22.34 -39.52 15.06
N SER A 129 21.94 -38.27 14.78
CA SER A 129 22.73 -37.11 15.21
C SER A 129 21.87 -35.92 15.62
N LEU A 130 21.99 -35.60 16.91
CA LEU A 130 22.22 -34.28 17.49
C LEU A 130 21.38 -33.11 16.94
N LEU A 131 20.48 -32.61 17.82
CA LEU A 131 19.91 -31.26 17.89
C LEU A 131 19.33 -30.70 16.58
N PRO A 132 18.04 -30.30 16.52
CA PRO A 132 17.55 -29.63 15.32
C PRO A 132 18.21 -28.25 15.22
N SER A 133 19.33 -28.21 14.52
CA SER A 133 19.82 -27.01 13.87
C SER A 133 18.71 -26.59 12.92
N VAL A 134 18.02 -25.50 13.29
CA VAL A 134 17.06 -24.85 12.41
C VAL A 134 17.81 -24.53 11.12
N SER A 135 17.53 -25.27 10.05
CA SER A 135 18.10 -25.02 8.74
C SER A 135 17.57 -23.67 8.25
N ILE A 136 18.43 -22.65 8.33
CA ILE A 136 18.18 -21.27 7.86
C ILE A 136 18.23 -21.25 6.33
N GLN A 137 17.32 -21.96 5.65
CA GLN A 137 17.29 -22.04 4.18
C GLN A 137 16.09 -21.38 3.52
N ASP A 138 15.21 -20.73 4.30
CA ASP A 138 14.16 -19.84 3.78
C ASP A 138 14.15 -18.49 4.52
N CYS A 139 15.31 -17.85 4.64
CA CYS A 139 15.39 -16.52 5.26
C CYS A 139 14.75 -15.48 4.33
N TYR A 140 13.54 -15.04 4.66
CA TYR A 140 12.85 -13.93 3.98
C TYR A 140 13.51 -12.57 4.22
N ILE A 141 14.60 -12.51 4.99
CA ILE A 141 15.43 -11.32 5.20
C ILE A 141 16.79 -11.54 4.54
N SER A 142 17.17 -10.66 3.62
CA SER A 142 18.49 -10.66 2.99
C SER A 142 19.18 -9.31 3.15
N LYS A 143 20.51 -9.33 3.23
CA LYS A 143 21.32 -8.11 3.10
C LYS A 143 21.38 -7.68 1.63
N CYS A 144 21.65 -6.40 1.38
CA CYS A 144 21.97 -5.94 0.04
C CYS A 144 23.28 -6.56 -0.45
N GLU A 145 23.33 -6.98 -1.71
CA GLU A 145 24.51 -7.60 -2.32
C GLU A 145 25.57 -6.56 -2.76
N ILE A 146 25.22 -5.27 -2.73
CA ILE A 146 26.14 -4.18 -3.03
C ILE A 146 27.02 -3.96 -1.80
N SER A 147 28.34 -4.14 -1.94
CA SER A 147 29.31 -4.12 -0.84
C SER A 147 29.33 -2.84 0.00
N SER A 148 28.95 -1.70 -0.55
CA SER A 148 28.87 -0.44 0.19
C SER A 148 27.56 -0.26 0.97
N LEU A 149 26.63 -1.22 0.91
CA LEU A 149 25.26 -1.13 1.45
C LEU A 149 24.95 -2.22 2.48
N ASP A 150 25.95 -2.63 3.28
CA ASP A 150 25.80 -3.68 4.31
C ASP A 150 24.76 -3.37 5.39
N SER A 151 24.38 -2.09 5.53
CA SER A 151 23.33 -1.58 6.42
C SER A 151 21.92 -1.64 5.81
N VAL A 152 21.78 -2.17 4.59
CA VAL A 152 20.49 -2.26 3.89
C VAL A 152 19.98 -3.70 3.92
N LEU A 153 18.74 -3.85 4.39
CA LEU A 153 18.04 -5.14 4.49
C LEU A 153 16.82 -5.15 3.57
N PHE A 154 16.54 -6.30 2.99
CA PHE A 154 15.33 -6.58 2.23
C PHE A 154 14.51 -7.64 2.94
N ILE A 155 13.22 -7.39 3.09
CA ILE A 155 12.26 -8.41 3.50
C ILE A 155 11.39 -8.78 2.31
N LYS A 156 11.48 -10.04 1.86
CA LYS A 156 10.73 -10.58 0.73
C LYS A 156 9.28 -10.85 1.13
N GLY A 157 8.36 -10.17 0.46
CA GLY A 157 6.93 -10.46 0.48
C GLY A 157 6.49 -11.34 -0.68
N SER A 158 5.18 -11.46 -0.85
CA SER A 158 4.56 -12.23 -1.93
C SER A 158 3.26 -11.59 -2.42
N GLY A 159 2.87 -11.90 -3.65
CA GLY A 159 1.63 -11.43 -4.27
C GLY A 159 1.81 -11.11 -5.76
N PRO A 160 0.72 -10.77 -6.48
CA PRO A 160 -0.65 -10.65 -5.97
C PRO A 160 -1.29 -12.02 -5.67
N HIS A 161 -2.00 -12.12 -4.55
CA HIS A 161 -2.76 -13.29 -4.13
C HIS A 161 -4.24 -13.10 -4.41
N THR A 162 -4.92 -14.17 -4.80
CA THR A 162 -6.39 -14.20 -4.83
C THR A 162 -6.92 -14.25 -3.40
N ILE A 163 -7.93 -13.45 -3.11
CA ILE A 163 -8.53 -13.35 -1.77
C ILE A 163 -9.96 -13.85 -1.88
N ASP A 164 -10.30 -14.82 -1.02
CA ASP A 164 -11.69 -15.21 -0.81
C ASP A 164 -12.35 -14.24 0.17
N TYR A 165 -13.32 -13.46 -0.33
CA TYR A 165 -14.08 -12.47 0.44
C TYR A 165 -15.36 -13.04 1.06
N GLY A 166 -15.60 -14.36 0.96
CA GLY A 166 -16.72 -15.04 1.59
C GLY A 166 -18.09 -14.52 1.12
N VAL A 167 -18.22 -14.21 -0.17
CA VAL A 167 -19.44 -13.67 -0.76
C VAL A 167 -20.54 -14.74 -0.65
N LYS A 168 -21.59 -14.44 0.12
CA LYS A 168 -22.79 -15.29 0.22
C LYS A 168 -23.88 -14.71 -0.67
N GLU A 169 -24.59 -15.57 -1.40
CA GLU A 169 -25.64 -15.15 -2.35
C GLU A 169 -26.74 -14.28 -1.70
N ASP A 170 -27.01 -14.47 -0.41
CA ASP A 170 -28.10 -13.79 0.31
C ASP A 170 -27.71 -12.52 1.10
N LYS A 171 -26.42 -12.16 1.18
CA LYS A 171 -26.02 -10.95 1.94
C LYS A 171 -24.81 -10.26 1.33
N PRO A 172 -24.92 -8.96 0.98
CA PRO A 172 -23.77 -8.22 0.44
C PRO A 172 -22.67 -8.12 1.49
N SER A 173 -21.43 -8.46 1.09
CA SER A 173 -20.24 -8.29 1.93
C SER A 173 -20.06 -6.82 2.30
N LYS A 174 -19.69 -6.58 3.56
CA LYS A 174 -19.42 -5.24 4.05
C LYS A 174 -18.09 -4.75 3.50
N GLU A 175 -18.06 -3.46 3.18
CA GLU A 175 -16.94 -2.83 2.48
C GLU A 175 -16.50 -1.55 3.21
N VAL A 176 -15.17 -1.37 3.31
CA VAL A 176 -14.50 -0.14 3.73
C VAL A 176 -13.67 0.38 2.56
N VAL A 177 -13.93 1.62 2.15
CA VAL A 177 -13.22 2.28 1.06
C VAL A 177 -12.17 3.23 1.64
N VAL A 178 -10.92 3.04 1.23
CA VAL A 178 -9.77 3.80 1.71
C VAL A 178 -9.21 4.72 0.64
N SER A 179 -8.56 5.80 1.06
CA SER A 179 -7.81 6.68 0.15
C SER A 179 -6.69 5.92 -0.58
N ARG A 180 -6.30 6.41 -1.77
CA ARG A 180 -5.16 5.87 -2.52
C ARG A 180 -3.88 5.73 -1.68
N LYS A 181 -3.53 6.75 -0.89
CA LYS A 181 -2.33 6.72 -0.03
C LYS A 181 -2.42 5.63 1.05
N CYS A 182 -3.61 5.44 1.63
CA CYS A 182 -3.82 4.37 2.59
C CYS A 182 -3.72 2.99 1.92
N ALA A 183 -4.29 2.84 0.72
CA ALA A 183 -4.18 1.60 -0.06
C ALA A 183 -2.71 1.24 -0.37
N GLU A 184 -1.89 2.21 -0.81
CA GLU A 184 -0.46 2.01 -1.05
C GLU A 184 0.32 1.59 0.22
N ALA A 185 -0.12 2.01 1.40
CA ALA A 185 0.45 1.55 2.67
C ALA A 185 -0.01 0.13 3.00
N VAL A 186 -1.29 -0.20 2.80
CA VAL A 186 -1.86 -1.53 3.05
C VAL A 186 -1.26 -2.59 2.13
N LEU A 187 -1.05 -2.25 0.85
CA LEU A 187 -0.35 -3.08 -0.13
C LEU A 187 1.12 -3.33 0.25
N ARG A 188 1.68 -2.52 1.15
CA ARG A 188 3.01 -2.68 1.74
C ARG A 188 3.00 -3.24 3.17
N GLY A 189 1.87 -3.82 3.61
CA GLY A 189 1.76 -4.52 4.89
C GLY A 189 1.15 -3.70 6.04
N ALA A 190 0.80 -2.42 5.84
CA ALA A 190 0.22 -1.60 6.90
C ALA A 190 -1.23 -1.98 7.22
N GLN A 191 -1.69 -1.70 8.43
CA GLN A 191 -3.11 -1.78 8.76
C GLN A 191 -3.90 -0.57 8.22
N VAL A 192 -5.23 -0.65 8.22
CA VAL A 192 -6.07 0.50 7.87
C VAL A 192 -6.33 1.31 9.13
N TYR A 193 -5.91 2.57 9.13
CA TYR A 193 -6.17 3.51 10.22
C TYR A 193 -7.27 4.50 9.83
N VAL A 194 -7.98 5.04 10.83
CA VAL A 194 -9.13 5.94 10.68
C VAL A 194 -8.88 7.09 9.68
N PRO A 195 -7.74 7.81 9.68
CA PRO A 195 -7.51 8.89 8.73
C PRO A 195 -7.56 8.46 7.26
N GLY A 196 -7.26 7.20 6.98
CA GLY A 196 -7.25 6.63 5.64
C GLY A 196 -8.62 6.23 5.11
N VAL A 197 -9.64 6.10 5.97
CA VAL A 197 -11.00 5.66 5.61
C VAL A 197 -11.82 6.82 5.04
N LEU A 198 -12.44 6.59 3.88
CA LEU A 198 -13.27 7.59 3.19
C LEU A 198 -14.75 7.23 3.20
N ALA A 199 -15.10 5.98 2.92
CA ALA A 199 -16.48 5.50 2.91
C ALA A 199 -16.58 4.10 3.50
N CYS A 200 -17.78 3.72 3.93
CA CYS A 200 -18.02 2.42 4.53
C CYS A 200 -19.48 2.02 4.35
N SER A 201 -19.72 0.71 4.25
CA SER A 201 -21.05 0.13 4.17
C SER A 201 -21.93 0.54 5.36
N ALA A 202 -23.23 0.61 5.11
CA ALA A 202 -24.20 0.80 6.18
C ALA A 202 -24.06 -0.31 7.24
N HIS A 203 -24.27 0.05 8.51
CA HIS A 203 -24.31 -0.88 9.64
C HIS A 203 -23.05 -1.74 9.85
N VAL A 204 -21.86 -1.29 9.44
CA VAL A 204 -20.61 -1.93 9.86
C VAL A 204 -20.45 -1.77 11.37
N GLU A 205 -20.26 -2.90 12.04
CA GLU A 205 -20.03 -3.02 13.47
C GLU A 205 -18.64 -3.56 13.76
N LYS A 206 -18.13 -3.29 14.96
CA LYS A 206 -16.85 -3.81 15.41
C LYS A 206 -16.88 -5.34 15.46
N GLY A 207 -15.82 -5.97 14.98
CA GLY A 207 -15.66 -7.42 14.94
C GLY A 207 -16.14 -8.07 13.65
N GLU A 208 -16.76 -7.31 12.74
CA GLU A 208 -17.25 -7.87 11.49
C GLU A 208 -16.17 -7.94 10.39
N PRO A 209 -16.20 -8.97 9.54
CA PRO A 209 -15.35 -9.03 8.36
C PRO A 209 -15.77 -7.95 7.36
N VAL A 210 -14.80 -7.25 6.81
CA VAL A 210 -14.98 -6.22 5.79
C VAL A 210 -13.96 -6.40 4.67
N ALA A 211 -14.44 -6.27 3.43
CA ALA A 211 -13.60 -6.09 2.26
C ALA A 211 -13.03 -4.66 2.25
N VAL A 212 -11.79 -4.49 1.81
CA VAL A 212 -11.13 -3.20 1.69
C VAL A 212 -10.86 -2.91 0.23
N SER A 213 -11.39 -1.78 -0.25
CA SER A 213 -11.23 -1.31 -1.62
C SER A 213 -10.69 0.11 -1.69
N VAL A 214 -10.22 0.49 -2.87
CA VAL A 214 -9.54 1.77 -3.08
C VAL A 214 -10.46 2.81 -3.70
N ALA A 215 -10.39 4.01 -3.13
CA ALA A 215 -10.88 5.23 -3.73
C ALA A 215 -10.02 5.66 -4.91
N VAL A 216 -10.53 5.48 -6.13
CA VAL A 216 -9.82 5.89 -7.35
C VAL A 216 -10.36 7.21 -7.86
N GLU A 217 -9.42 8.09 -8.21
CA GLU A 217 -9.73 9.37 -8.85
C GLU A 217 -10.24 9.14 -10.27
N GLN A 218 -11.32 9.83 -10.63
CA GLN A 218 -11.92 9.79 -11.94
C GLN A 218 -11.89 11.17 -12.59
N ALA A 219 -11.87 11.18 -13.91
CA ALA A 219 -12.05 12.39 -14.69
C ALA A 219 -13.49 12.92 -14.49
N GLY A 220 -13.59 14.13 -13.94
CA GLY A 220 -14.83 14.89 -13.80
C GLY A 220 -15.28 15.50 -15.11
N ALA A 221 -16.55 15.92 -15.17
CA ALA A 221 -17.14 16.58 -16.34
C ALA A 221 -16.51 17.94 -16.66
N ASP A 222 -15.80 18.54 -15.70
CA ASP A 222 -15.03 19.78 -15.80
C ASP A 222 -13.58 19.56 -16.24
N GLY A 223 -13.17 18.31 -16.52
CA GLY A 223 -11.79 17.96 -16.84
C GLY A 223 -10.87 17.86 -15.61
N GLY A 224 -11.40 18.10 -14.41
CA GLY A 224 -10.70 17.86 -13.15
C GLY A 224 -10.62 16.37 -12.81
N TRP A 225 -9.77 15.99 -11.86
CA TRP A 225 -9.73 14.63 -11.32
C TRP A 225 -10.21 14.64 -9.88
N GLY A 226 -11.09 13.70 -9.54
CA GLY A 226 -11.66 13.61 -8.21
C GLY A 226 -12.20 12.23 -7.89
N VAL A 227 -12.23 11.90 -6.61
CA VAL A 227 -12.66 10.58 -6.11
C VAL A 227 -14.18 10.39 -6.21
N GLY A 228 -14.96 11.47 -6.39
CA GLY A 228 -16.41 11.39 -6.55
C GLY A 228 -17.20 11.16 -5.26
N PHE A 229 -16.55 10.88 -4.12
CA PHE A 229 -17.20 10.75 -2.81
C PHE A 229 -16.52 11.57 -1.71
N THR A 230 -17.33 12.04 -0.76
CA THR A 230 -16.86 12.76 0.43
C THR A 230 -16.61 11.78 1.57
N ARG A 231 -15.72 12.17 2.50
CA ARG A 231 -15.48 11.38 3.72
C ARG A 231 -16.78 11.21 4.49
N GLY A 232 -17.12 9.98 4.86
CA GLY A 232 -18.36 9.62 5.53
C GLY A 232 -19.49 9.24 4.58
N THR A 233 -19.22 9.00 3.29
CA THR A 233 -20.21 8.43 2.37
C THR A 233 -20.65 7.04 2.84
N VAL A 234 -21.96 6.77 2.80
CA VAL A 234 -22.55 5.45 3.12
C VAL A 234 -22.63 4.63 1.84
N LEU A 235 -22.08 3.42 1.85
CA LEU A 235 -22.22 2.47 0.75
C LEU A 235 -23.44 1.58 1.01
N GLN A 236 -24.20 1.27 -0.04
CA GLN A 236 -25.34 0.35 0.09
C GLN A 236 -24.93 -1.11 -0.11
N GLY A 237 -23.69 -1.37 -0.55
CA GLY A 237 -23.13 -2.72 -0.67
C GLY A 237 -23.72 -3.58 -1.79
N SER A 238 -24.82 -3.13 -2.41
CA SER A 238 -25.51 -3.77 -3.52
C SER A 238 -25.11 -3.18 -4.88
N GLU A 239 -25.46 -3.87 -5.97
CA GLU A 239 -25.29 -3.39 -7.36
C GLU A 239 -25.99 -2.06 -7.64
N THR A 240 -26.97 -1.67 -6.81
CA THR A 240 -27.64 -0.38 -6.88
C THR A 240 -26.80 0.77 -6.34
N ASP A 241 -25.63 0.49 -5.75
CA ASP A 241 -24.67 1.51 -5.31
C ASP A 241 -24.18 2.32 -6.53
N PRO A 242 -24.34 3.66 -6.53
CA PRO A 242 -23.97 4.49 -7.68
C PRO A 242 -22.50 4.37 -8.12
N TYR A 243 -21.62 3.99 -7.20
CA TYR A 243 -20.18 3.88 -7.36
C TYR A 243 -19.71 2.41 -7.49
N TYR A 244 -20.63 1.45 -7.59
CA TYR A 244 -20.35 0.02 -7.61
C TYR A 244 -19.28 -0.38 -8.63
N SER A 245 -19.48 0.05 -9.90
CA SER A 245 -18.58 -0.29 -11.01
C SER A 245 -17.21 0.38 -10.92
N GLU A 246 -17.12 1.51 -10.21
CA GLU A 246 -15.89 2.31 -10.11
C GLU A 246 -14.81 1.62 -9.29
N ARG A 247 -15.21 0.70 -8.41
CA ARG A 247 -14.30 -0.04 -7.52
C ARG A 247 -13.96 -1.44 -8.01
N SER A 248 -14.50 -1.83 -9.17
CA SER A 248 -14.23 -3.12 -9.77
C SER A 248 -12.73 -3.31 -9.99
N GLY A 249 -12.18 -4.44 -9.53
CA GLY A 249 -10.76 -4.75 -9.65
C GLY A 249 -9.81 -3.96 -8.75
N LEU A 250 -10.33 -3.28 -7.72
CA LEU A 250 -9.53 -2.44 -6.82
C LEU A 250 -9.71 -2.84 -5.35
N TYR A 251 -9.93 -4.13 -5.10
CA TYR A 251 -9.98 -4.71 -3.76
C TYR A 251 -8.56 -5.16 -3.36
N ILE A 252 -8.09 -4.69 -2.21
CA ILE A 252 -6.70 -4.87 -1.77
C ILE A 252 -6.54 -5.89 -0.64
N GLY A 253 -7.65 -6.40 -0.11
CA GLY A 253 -7.69 -7.40 0.93
C GLY A 253 -8.93 -7.29 1.80
N GLN A 254 -9.00 -8.14 2.81
CA GLN A 254 -10.05 -8.18 3.82
C GLN A 254 -9.47 -8.12 5.22
N GLY A 255 -10.30 -7.69 6.17
CA GLY A 255 -9.94 -7.63 7.57
C GLY A 255 -11.14 -7.53 8.47
N THR A 256 -10.87 -7.35 9.76
CA THR A 256 -11.89 -7.19 10.80
C THR A 256 -12.06 -5.71 11.10
N ALA A 257 -13.29 -5.20 11.04
CA ALA A 257 -13.62 -3.84 11.45
C ALA A 257 -13.33 -3.67 12.95
N MET A 258 -12.53 -2.68 13.31
CA MET A 258 -12.13 -2.44 14.70
C MET A 258 -13.01 -1.41 15.40
N MET A 259 -13.89 -0.76 14.65
CA MET A 259 -14.86 0.23 15.11
C MET A 259 -16.14 0.09 14.31
N SER A 260 -17.27 0.48 14.91
CA SER A 260 -18.50 0.66 14.15
C SER A 260 -18.36 1.83 13.18
N ARG A 261 -19.25 1.88 12.18
CA ARG A 261 -19.32 3.02 11.25
C ARG A 261 -19.45 4.36 11.99
N ALA A 262 -20.25 4.43 13.05
CA ALA A 262 -20.40 5.64 13.83
C ALA A 262 -19.07 6.05 14.50
N GLY A 263 -18.29 5.08 14.98
CA GLY A 263 -16.96 5.32 15.54
C GLY A 263 -15.96 5.82 14.49
N LEU A 264 -15.87 5.15 13.33
CA LEU A 264 -14.91 5.46 12.26
C LEU A 264 -14.92 6.92 11.80
N PHE A 265 -16.09 7.57 11.82
CA PHE A 265 -16.25 8.95 11.35
C PHE A 265 -16.46 9.97 12.48
N ARG A 266 -16.31 9.56 13.74
CA ARG A 266 -16.33 10.46 14.92
C ARG A 266 -14.94 10.72 15.49
N VAL A 267 -14.03 9.75 15.40
CA VAL A 267 -12.67 9.89 15.92
C VAL A 267 -11.70 10.36 14.83
N SER A 268 -10.60 10.98 15.25
CA SER A 268 -9.54 11.46 14.35
C SER A 268 -8.48 10.40 14.05
N GLU A 269 -8.29 9.43 14.96
CA GLU A 269 -7.23 8.43 14.90
C GLU A 269 -7.70 7.07 15.43
N GLY A 270 -6.85 6.05 15.27
CA GLY A 270 -7.11 4.68 15.69
C GLY A 270 -7.10 3.68 14.55
N LEU A 271 -7.05 2.39 14.92
CA LEU A 271 -7.13 1.28 13.99
C LEU A 271 -8.58 1.14 13.49
N ALA A 272 -8.77 1.18 12.18
CA ALA A 272 -10.09 1.08 11.56
C ALA A 272 -10.38 -0.34 11.08
N VAL A 273 -9.42 -0.98 10.41
CA VAL A 273 -9.50 -2.37 9.96
C VAL A 273 -8.19 -3.07 10.30
N ASP A 274 -8.29 -4.17 11.02
CA ASP A 274 -7.19 -5.11 11.19
C ASP A 274 -7.20 -6.10 10.02
N MET A 275 -6.28 -5.91 9.08
CA MET A 275 -6.22 -6.68 7.84
C MET A 275 -5.71 -8.09 8.10
N THR A 276 -6.53 -9.08 7.76
CA THR A 276 -6.25 -10.50 7.96
C THR A 276 -5.78 -11.19 6.69
N SER A 277 -6.23 -10.73 5.52
CA SER A 277 -5.81 -11.26 4.23
C SER A 277 -5.61 -10.13 3.22
N ARG A 278 -4.50 -10.20 2.47
CA ARG A 278 -4.03 -9.12 1.61
C ARG A 278 -3.62 -9.67 0.25
N VAL A 279 -3.87 -8.89 -0.79
CA VAL A 279 -3.38 -9.21 -2.13
C VAL A 279 -1.85 -9.27 -2.14
N PHE A 280 -1.18 -8.37 -1.43
CA PHE A 280 0.27 -8.45 -1.21
C PHE A 280 0.57 -8.69 0.27
N LYS A 281 1.27 -9.78 0.55
CA LYS A 281 1.70 -10.17 1.88
C LYS A 281 3.10 -9.61 2.11
N LEU A 282 3.15 -8.50 2.84
CA LEU A 282 4.35 -7.93 3.45
C LEU A 282 4.10 -7.71 4.95
N PRO A 283 5.13 -7.83 5.82
CA PRO A 283 4.95 -7.64 7.25
C PRO A 283 4.69 -6.17 7.59
N SER A 284 4.00 -5.94 8.71
CA SER A 284 3.80 -4.61 9.27
C SER A 284 4.98 -4.21 10.15
N PHE A 285 5.59 -3.06 9.85
CA PHE A 285 6.67 -2.46 10.64
C PHE A 285 6.18 -1.38 11.61
N HIS A 286 4.87 -1.26 11.81
CA HIS A 286 4.34 -0.29 12.76
C HIS A 286 4.89 -0.57 14.16
N LYS A 287 5.53 0.44 14.76
CA LYS A 287 6.19 0.38 16.07
C LYS A 287 7.19 -0.77 16.23
N LEU A 288 7.84 -1.16 15.13
CA LEU A 288 8.85 -2.21 15.13
C LEU A 288 10.23 -1.58 15.07
N LEU A 289 11.07 -1.84 16.08
CA LEU A 289 12.47 -1.42 16.13
C LEU A 289 12.66 0.09 15.86
N GLU A 290 11.78 0.92 16.44
CA GLU A 290 11.86 2.39 16.32
C GLU A 290 13.25 2.88 16.74
N GLY A 291 13.85 3.76 15.92
CA GLY A 291 15.22 4.25 16.12
C GLY A 291 16.32 3.33 15.60
N GLU A 292 16.09 2.02 15.48
CA GLU A 292 17.08 1.08 14.93
C GLU A 292 16.91 0.89 13.41
N ILE A 293 15.69 1.07 12.88
CA ILE A 293 15.39 0.87 11.46
C ILE A 293 14.60 2.03 10.86
N PHE A 294 14.76 2.21 9.55
CA PHE A 294 13.98 3.17 8.77
C PHE A 294 13.53 2.53 7.45
N LEU A 295 12.23 2.53 7.16
CA LEU A 295 11.71 2.06 5.88
C LEU A 295 12.04 3.07 4.78
N GLN A 296 12.87 2.67 3.83
CA GLN A 296 13.34 3.55 2.76
C GLN A 296 13.57 2.77 1.48
N ASN A 297 13.12 3.31 0.35
CA ASN A 297 13.37 2.69 -0.94
C ASN A 297 14.88 2.71 -1.27
N LEU A 298 15.39 1.62 -1.84
CA LEU A 298 16.81 1.45 -2.19
C LEU A 298 17.41 2.65 -2.96
N PRO A 299 16.78 3.21 -4.01
CA PRO A 299 17.36 4.36 -4.72
C PRO A 299 17.59 5.59 -3.83
N SER A 300 16.74 5.79 -2.81
CA SER A 300 16.92 6.89 -1.86
C SER A 300 18.10 6.67 -0.91
N ILE A 301 18.39 5.42 -0.56
CA ILE A 301 19.58 5.06 0.23
C ILE A 301 20.83 5.24 -0.63
N ILE A 302 20.83 4.70 -1.85
CA ILE A 302 21.94 4.87 -2.82
C ILE A 302 22.26 6.35 -3.04
N THR A 303 21.25 7.22 -3.10
CA THR A 303 21.48 8.67 -3.24
C THR A 303 22.37 9.24 -2.14
N ALA A 304 22.18 8.82 -0.88
CA ALA A 304 23.01 9.30 0.24
C ALA A 304 24.43 8.73 0.17
N HIS A 305 24.59 7.46 -0.24
CA HIS A 305 25.92 6.88 -0.46
C HIS A 305 26.65 7.51 -1.64
N ALA A 306 25.94 7.85 -2.72
CA ALA A 306 26.53 8.52 -3.89
C ALA A 306 27.01 9.94 -3.59
N LEU A 307 26.46 10.59 -2.55
CA LEU A 307 26.96 11.86 -2.05
C LEU A 307 28.33 11.71 -1.34
N ASP A 308 28.63 10.50 -0.85
CA ASP A 308 29.86 10.15 -0.11
C ASP A 308 30.24 11.15 1.00
N PRO A 309 29.32 11.42 1.96
CA PRO A 309 29.54 12.44 2.97
C PRO A 309 30.62 12.00 3.98
N GLN A 310 31.58 12.87 4.27
CA GLN A 310 32.71 12.58 5.17
C GLN A 310 32.50 13.13 6.59
N GLU A 311 33.12 12.47 7.57
CA GLU A 311 33.13 12.95 8.97
C GLU A 311 33.70 14.38 9.03
N GLY A 312 32.98 15.28 9.71
CA GLY A 312 33.39 16.68 9.91
C GLY A 312 32.91 17.65 8.82
N GLU A 313 32.32 17.16 7.73
CA GLU A 313 31.77 18.04 6.69
C GLU A 313 30.52 18.81 7.14
N LYS A 314 30.21 19.87 6.39
CA LYS A 314 28.97 20.63 6.51
C LYS A 314 28.14 20.45 5.26
N ILE A 315 26.98 19.82 5.39
CA ILE A 315 26.12 19.39 4.28
C ILE A 315 24.75 20.06 4.38
N LEU A 316 24.18 20.46 3.24
CA LEU A 316 22.85 21.05 3.14
C LEU A 316 21.90 20.11 2.38
N ASP A 317 20.84 19.67 3.04
CA ASP A 317 19.69 19.00 2.43
C ASP A 317 18.54 20.00 2.28
N MET A 318 18.37 20.54 1.07
CA MET A 318 17.43 21.62 0.78
C MET A 318 15.94 21.21 0.80
N CYS A 319 15.66 19.91 0.73
CA CYS A 319 14.31 19.34 0.61
C CYS A 319 14.18 18.11 1.52
N ALA A 320 14.51 18.30 2.80
CA ALA A 320 14.84 17.22 3.71
C ALA A 320 13.65 16.36 4.12
N ALA A 321 12.46 16.94 4.30
CA ALA A 321 11.37 16.24 4.95
C ALA A 321 10.82 15.05 4.14
N PRO A 322 10.55 13.90 4.79
CA PRO A 322 10.49 13.70 6.23
C PRO A 322 11.83 13.33 6.91
N GLY A 323 12.98 13.40 6.22
CA GLY A 323 14.30 13.23 6.84
C GLY A 323 15.03 11.95 6.49
N GLY A 324 14.47 11.12 5.59
CA GLY A 324 15.04 9.81 5.28
C GLY A 324 16.45 9.85 4.68
N LYS A 325 16.77 10.86 3.85
CA LYS A 325 18.13 11.05 3.28
C LYS A 325 19.02 11.81 4.25
N THR A 326 18.49 12.84 4.89
CA THR A 326 19.16 13.62 5.92
C THR A 326 19.73 12.73 7.03
N THR A 327 18.91 11.83 7.58
CA THR A 327 19.35 10.87 8.61
C THR A 327 20.32 9.83 8.05
N ALA A 328 20.18 9.42 6.78
CA ALA A 328 21.16 8.54 6.14
C ALA A 328 22.53 9.22 6.01
N ILE A 329 22.58 10.50 5.65
CA ILE A 329 23.79 11.31 5.59
C ILE A 329 24.43 11.41 6.97
N ALA A 330 23.67 11.77 8.01
CA ALA A 330 24.17 11.85 9.38
C ALA A 330 24.77 10.51 9.86
N ILE A 331 24.12 9.39 9.54
CA ILE A 331 24.60 8.04 9.87
C ILE A 331 25.91 7.71 9.13
N LEU A 332 26.04 8.06 7.84
CA LEU A 332 27.28 7.86 7.08
C LEU A 332 28.43 8.71 7.62
N MET A 333 28.14 9.94 8.06
CA MET A 333 29.10 10.83 8.75
C MET A 333 29.38 10.42 10.20
N LYS A 334 28.84 9.28 10.66
CA LYS A 334 28.93 8.79 12.05
C LYS A 334 28.53 9.84 13.09
N ASP A 335 27.56 10.68 12.75
CA ASP A 335 27.10 11.81 13.54
C ASP A 335 28.21 12.81 13.93
N LYS A 336 29.20 12.99 13.04
CA LYS A 336 30.28 13.97 13.20
C LYS A 336 30.28 14.92 12.01
N GLY A 337 30.01 16.20 12.28
CA GLY A 337 29.88 17.25 11.26
C GLY A 337 28.59 18.02 11.47
N GLU A 338 28.07 18.62 10.41
CA GLU A 338 26.82 19.39 10.47
C GLU A 338 25.95 19.11 9.24
N VAL A 339 24.71 18.67 9.46
CA VAL A 339 23.72 18.50 8.39
C VAL A 339 22.61 19.54 8.57
N ILE A 340 22.55 20.52 7.68
CA ILE A 340 21.49 21.52 7.65
C ILE A 340 20.33 20.95 6.83
N ALA A 341 19.21 20.71 7.50
CA ALA A 341 18.00 20.17 6.89
C ALA A 341 16.95 21.28 6.71
N VAL A 342 16.52 21.52 5.46
CA VAL A 342 15.55 22.56 5.11
C VAL A 342 14.36 21.94 4.38
N ASP A 343 13.16 22.43 4.65
CA ASP A 343 11.98 22.19 3.82
C ASP A 343 11.11 23.45 3.80
N ARG A 344 10.42 23.69 2.69
CA ARG A 344 9.56 24.85 2.52
C ARG A 344 8.34 24.81 3.45
N SER A 345 7.82 23.62 3.77
CA SER A 345 6.59 23.49 4.54
C SER A 345 6.86 23.37 6.03
N HIS A 346 6.29 24.28 6.83
CA HIS A 346 6.39 24.24 8.30
C HIS A 346 5.95 22.89 8.90
N ASN A 347 4.85 22.32 8.39
CA ASN A 347 4.36 21.01 8.86
C ASN A 347 5.35 19.90 8.56
N LYS A 348 6.03 19.96 7.41
CA LYS A 348 7.06 18.99 7.02
C LYS A 348 8.33 19.14 7.84
N VAL A 349 8.73 20.38 8.16
CA VAL A 349 9.85 20.64 9.08
C VAL A 349 9.57 20.07 10.47
N HIS A 350 8.33 20.18 10.96
CA HIS A 350 7.97 19.57 12.24
C HIS A 350 8.17 18.05 12.26
N LEU A 351 7.93 17.36 11.13
CA LEU A 351 8.19 15.92 11.00
C LEU A 351 9.68 15.57 11.11
N LEU A 352 10.60 16.45 10.69
CA LEU A 352 12.05 16.22 10.81
C LEU A 352 12.48 16.11 12.27
N ASN A 353 11.90 16.93 13.15
CA ASN A 353 12.19 16.90 14.59
C ASN A 353 11.69 15.61 15.27
N LEU A 354 10.70 14.95 14.67
CA LEU A 354 10.15 13.69 15.16
C LEU A 354 10.94 12.47 14.66
N THR A 355 11.74 12.61 13.61
CA THR A 355 12.55 11.51 13.06
C THR A 355 13.84 11.22 13.81
N GLY A 356 14.01 11.77 15.02
CA GLY A 356 15.02 11.38 16.02
C GLY A 356 16.34 10.88 15.41
N ALA A 357 17.15 11.81 14.91
CA ALA A 357 18.59 11.59 14.78
C ALA A 357 19.22 11.79 16.16
#